data_AF-H3AK85-F1
#
_entry.id   AF-H3AK85-F1
#
_cell.length_a   1.000
_cell.length_b   1.000
_cell.length_c   1.000
_cell.angle_alpha   90.00
_cell.angle_beta   90.00
_cell.angle_gamma   90.00
#
_symmetry.space_group_name_H-M   'P 1'
#
loop_
_entity.id
_entity.type
_entity.pdbx_description
1 polymer ?
#
loop_
_entity_poly.entity_id
_entity_poly.type
_entity_poly.pdbx_seq_one_letter_code
_entity_poly.pdbx_strand_id
1 'polypeptide(L)'
;MTNPPVEIRRNMEVFLPQSYCAFDFATLPHQLQDTFLRLPLLVEVWHKDKVSKDLLLGVARLQLSNVLSADKTRFLNPLGDQCWRQTYNERTPVIAVQGPSNKIAELCYAMTLEDYGLVKKQEIVVTDSSQSAGASVQKPPPPPQPVSVPEPQTEPEPRETLEYKAALELEMWKEMQEDLFENQVNDIHLCSSISEVLTRHNHKHFVFIKKKVAEYTVLEEKLRKTLSDLEKRERQLANAEVEKLQRLKKELQADHERSVQELRDTTRRLQEDCTHQVELEKSKVKQVEDDKLRLQQQLHEAEHKYKVLEREFNQYKEQQSSKPEIRLQSEINLLSLEKVELERKLESTTKSKLHYKQQWGRALKELARLKQREQENAMARLKKQQQELEHMRLRYLAAEEKEVVKTERQELDEIRNELNRLKQQEDKKQSPEPRDTASGRTDQNCTRLLNESLDDYLTRLIEERDTLLRTGVYTHEDRIISELDRQIREAMTKRDCYK
;
A
#
# COMPACT_ATOMS: atom_id res chain seq x y z
N MET A 1 22.17 38.63 12.22
CA MET A 1 21.81 37.55 11.27
C MET A 1 23.00 36.63 11.12
N THR A 2 22.78 35.35 10.84
CA THR A 2 23.85 34.41 10.48
C THR A 2 24.52 34.82 9.17
N ASN A 3 25.83 34.59 9.07
CA ASN A 3 26.63 35.04 7.93
C ASN A 3 27.98 34.28 7.91
N PRO A 4 28.49 33.84 6.73
CA PRO A 4 27.88 33.93 5.40
C PRO A 4 26.65 33.01 5.21
N PRO A 5 25.86 33.19 4.13
CA PRO A 5 24.84 32.21 3.72
C PRO A 5 25.46 30.84 3.45
N VAL A 6 24.75 29.77 3.80
CA VAL A 6 25.20 28.39 3.63
C VAL A 6 24.21 27.61 2.77
N GLU A 7 24.72 26.75 1.89
CA GLU A 7 23.90 25.86 1.08
C GLU A 7 23.29 24.75 1.95
N ILE A 8 21.97 24.60 1.93
CA ILE A 8 21.24 23.54 2.63
C ILE A 8 20.49 22.69 1.61
N ARG A 9 20.64 21.36 1.69
CA ARG A 9 19.96 20.39 0.84
C ARG A 9 19.01 19.53 1.65
N ARG A 10 18.07 18.85 0.97
CA ARG A 10 17.11 17.95 1.61
C ARG A 10 17.84 16.82 2.34
N ASN A 11 17.38 16.50 3.56
CA ASN A 11 17.96 15.49 4.46
C ASN A 11 19.41 15.78 4.92
N MET A 12 19.79 17.05 5.02
CA MET A 12 21.11 17.50 5.48
C MET A 12 20.98 18.36 6.75
N GLU A 13 21.79 18.09 7.77
CA GLU A 13 21.94 18.94 8.95
C GLU A 13 23.15 19.86 8.76
N VAL A 14 23.01 21.16 9.06
CA VAL A 14 24.01 22.18 8.75
C VAL A 14 24.15 23.14 9.93
N PHE A 15 25.39 23.35 10.40
CA PHE A 15 25.69 24.34 11.42
C PHE A 15 25.77 25.74 10.81
N LEU A 16 25.03 26.69 11.37
CA LEU A 16 24.96 28.05 10.87
C LEU A 16 26.15 28.90 11.41
N PRO A 17 26.92 29.58 10.55
CA PRO A 17 28.00 30.46 10.97
C PRO A 17 27.46 31.77 11.57
N GLN A 18 28.19 32.32 12.55
CA GLN A 18 27.79 33.54 13.29
C GLN A 18 26.36 33.43 13.87
N SER A 19 26.01 32.25 14.41
CA SER A 19 24.69 31.94 14.98
C SER A 19 24.54 32.25 16.46
N TYR A 20 25.65 32.39 17.19
CA TYR A 20 25.64 32.82 18.59
C TYR A 20 25.49 34.34 18.70
N CYS A 21 24.61 34.79 19.58
CA CYS A 21 24.42 36.20 19.94
C CYS A 21 24.01 36.27 21.42
N ALA A 22 24.58 37.23 22.16
CA ALA A 22 24.27 37.50 23.56
C ALA A 22 23.65 38.89 23.69
N PHE A 23 22.77 39.06 24.67
CA PHE A 23 22.10 40.32 24.95
C PHE A 23 22.16 40.61 26.46
N ASP A 24 22.93 41.60 26.84
CA ASP A 24 23.00 42.09 28.22
C ASP A 24 21.97 43.20 28.43
N PHE A 25 21.08 43.03 29.41
CA PHE A 25 20.01 44.00 29.71
C PHE A 25 19.61 43.96 31.18
N ALA A 26 19.03 45.06 31.66
CA ALA A 26 18.45 45.17 32.99
C ALA A 26 16.92 45.23 32.90
N THR A 27 16.23 44.39 33.65
CA THR A 27 14.75 44.36 33.73
C THR A 27 14.30 43.76 35.06
N LEU A 28 13.02 43.94 35.43
CA LEU A 28 12.45 43.27 36.60
C LEU A 28 12.16 41.79 36.26
N PRO A 29 12.38 40.83 37.17
CA PRO A 29 12.19 39.40 36.87
C PRO A 29 10.78 39.04 36.36
N HIS A 30 9.73 39.68 36.88
CA HIS A 30 8.36 39.48 36.40
C HIS A 30 8.15 40.04 34.98
N GLN A 31 8.75 41.20 34.65
CA GLN A 31 8.69 41.78 33.31
C GLN A 31 9.37 40.86 32.28
N LEU A 32 10.49 40.23 32.64
CA LEU A 32 11.15 39.21 31.83
C LEU A 32 10.22 38.01 31.59
N GLN A 33 9.66 37.46 32.68
CA GLN A 33 8.75 36.32 32.64
C GLN A 33 7.50 36.59 31.78
N ASP A 34 6.81 37.71 32.01
CA ASP A 34 5.63 38.11 31.25
C ASP A 34 5.94 38.30 29.77
N THR A 35 7.10 38.88 29.45
CA THR A 35 7.55 39.09 28.06
C THR A 35 7.86 37.75 27.38
N PHE A 36 8.58 36.86 28.05
CA PHE A 36 8.96 35.54 27.53
C PHE A 36 7.76 34.59 27.37
N LEU A 37 6.71 34.73 28.19
CA LEU A 37 5.45 34.00 28.04
C LEU A 37 4.62 34.54 26.87
N ARG A 38 4.52 35.86 26.74
CA ARG A 38 3.62 36.53 25.78
C ARG A 38 4.18 36.65 24.36
N LEU A 39 5.49 36.85 24.20
CA LEU A 39 6.12 37.16 22.93
C LEU A 39 7.10 36.05 22.50
N PRO A 40 6.77 35.24 21.48
CA PRO A 40 7.73 34.30 20.91
C PRO A 40 8.77 35.04 20.07
N LEU A 41 10.01 34.54 20.06
CA LEU A 41 11.03 35.01 19.15
C LEU A 41 10.77 34.42 17.75
N LEU A 42 10.63 35.29 16.76
CA LEU A 42 10.45 34.91 15.37
C LEU A 42 11.80 34.84 14.68
N VAL A 43 12.17 33.66 14.16
CA VAL A 43 13.41 33.45 13.41
C VAL A 43 13.05 33.21 11.94
N GLU A 44 13.42 34.16 11.09
CA GLU A 44 13.15 34.13 9.66
C GLU A 44 14.25 33.38 8.89
N VAL A 45 13.85 32.49 7.98
CA VAL A 45 14.75 31.74 7.09
C VAL A 45 14.69 32.34 5.69
N TRP A 46 15.75 33.06 5.33
CA TRP A 46 15.91 33.73 4.04
C TRP A 46 16.83 32.94 3.12
N HIS A 47 16.37 32.66 1.90
CA HIS A 47 17.23 32.28 0.79
C HIS A 47 17.93 33.54 0.26
N LYS A 48 19.26 33.50 0.20
CA LYS A 48 20.09 34.56 -0.38
C LYS A 48 20.83 34.03 -1.60
N ASP A 49 20.82 34.83 -2.66
CA ASP A 49 21.53 34.57 -3.91
C ASP A 49 22.33 35.83 -4.30
N LYS A 50 23.38 35.67 -5.11
CA LYS A 50 24.24 36.77 -5.55
C LYS A 50 23.63 37.58 -6.71
N VAL A 51 22.67 37.01 -7.45
CA VAL A 51 22.05 37.65 -8.62
C VAL A 51 20.54 37.90 -8.46
N SER A 52 19.86 37.14 -7.60
CA SER A 52 18.44 37.30 -7.28
C SER A 52 18.20 38.10 -6.00
N LYS A 53 16.97 38.59 -5.79
CA LYS A 53 16.57 39.19 -4.51
C LYS A 53 16.41 38.13 -3.43
N ASP A 54 16.74 38.49 -2.19
CA ASP A 54 16.50 37.66 -1.01
C ASP A 54 15.02 37.24 -0.91
N LEU A 55 14.78 35.95 -0.66
CA LEU A 55 13.45 35.35 -0.60
C LEU A 55 13.19 34.74 0.79
N LEU A 56 12.16 35.23 1.48
CA LEU A 56 11.71 34.67 2.75
C LEU A 56 11.03 33.31 2.50
N LEU A 57 11.66 32.22 2.95
CA LEU A 57 11.13 30.87 2.79
C LEU A 57 10.12 30.53 3.89
N GLY A 58 10.47 30.83 5.14
CA GLY A 58 9.70 30.40 6.31
C GLY A 58 10.11 31.08 7.61
N VAL A 59 9.32 30.87 8.65
CA VAL A 59 9.53 31.40 10.00
C VAL A 59 9.43 30.29 11.03
N ALA A 60 10.38 30.24 11.97
CA ALA A 60 10.28 29.45 13.20
C ALA A 60 9.83 30.35 14.37
N ARG A 61 9.00 29.80 15.26
CA ARG A 61 8.44 30.50 16.43
C ARG A 61 9.00 29.89 17.70
N LEU A 62 9.97 30.55 18.33
CA LEU A 62 10.69 30.05 19.49
C LEU A 62 10.03 30.59 20.76
N GLN A 63 9.57 29.70 21.64
CA GLN A 63 8.90 30.10 22.88
C GLN A 63 9.95 30.37 23.98
N LEU A 64 10.21 31.64 24.26
CA LEU A 64 11.29 32.06 25.16
C LEU A 64 11.04 31.62 26.62
N SER A 65 9.79 31.44 27.05
CA SER A 65 9.49 30.96 28.40
C SER A 65 10.04 29.56 28.72
N ASN A 66 10.40 28.75 27.72
CA ASN A 66 10.86 27.37 27.94
C ASN A 66 12.18 27.31 28.76
N VAL A 67 13.02 28.34 28.70
CA VAL A 67 14.25 28.41 29.53
C VAL A 67 13.94 28.65 31.01
N LEU A 68 12.81 29.28 31.34
CA LEU A 68 12.43 29.58 32.73
C LEU A 68 12.09 28.31 33.52
N SER A 69 11.64 27.27 32.82
CA SER A 69 11.37 25.92 33.37
C SER A 69 12.59 24.98 33.41
N ALA A 70 13.75 25.39 32.87
CA ALA A 70 14.96 24.56 32.91
C ALA A 70 15.66 24.63 34.28
N ASP A 71 16.49 23.63 34.59
CA ASP A 71 17.19 23.55 35.88
C ASP A 71 18.10 24.77 36.12
N LYS A 72 18.03 25.35 37.32
CA LYS A 72 18.86 26.47 37.75
C LYS A 72 20.20 25.98 38.28
N THR A 73 21.26 26.20 37.51
CA THR A 73 22.64 25.91 37.92
C THR A 73 23.31 27.17 38.46
N ARG A 74 24.11 27.05 39.53
CA ARG A 74 24.86 28.18 40.11
C ARG A 74 26.25 28.26 39.52
N PHE A 75 26.66 29.45 39.09
CA PHE A 75 28.04 29.76 38.68
C PHE A 75 28.56 31.03 39.36
N LEU A 76 29.85 31.31 39.20
CA LEU A 76 30.49 32.54 39.68
C LEU A 76 30.82 33.43 38.48
N ASN A 77 30.52 34.73 38.57
CA ASN A 77 30.96 35.70 37.56
C ASN A 77 32.47 36.03 37.76
N PRO A 78 33.12 36.74 36.83
CA PRO A 78 34.52 37.17 36.97
C PRO A 78 34.81 38.07 38.18
N LEU A 79 33.78 38.66 38.81
CA LEU A 79 33.86 39.50 40.00
C LEU A 79 33.64 38.71 41.31
N GLY A 80 33.37 37.39 41.23
CA GLY A 80 33.12 36.51 42.38
C GLY A 80 31.69 36.49 42.90
N ASP A 81 30.74 37.21 42.29
CA ASP A 81 29.32 37.15 42.67
C ASP A 81 28.67 35.83 42.21
N GLN A 82 27.72 35.33 43.00
CA GLN A 82 26.93 34.13 42.65
C GLN A 82 25.85 34.50 41.63
N CYS A 83 25.86 33.81 40.49
CA CYS A 83 24.92 33.99 39.39
C CYS A 83 24.21 32.66 39.08
N TRP A 84 23.05 32.74 38.43
CA TRP A 84 22.26 31.56 38.05
C TRP A 84 22.20 31.42 36.53
N ARG A 85 22.43 30.21 36.02
CA ARG A 85 22.32 29.86 34.60
C ARG A 85 21.24 28.81 34.39
N GLN A 86 20.35 29.08 33.44
CA GLN A 86 19.39 28.12 32.88
C GLN A 86 19.69 27.96 31.39
N THR A 87 19.72 26.74 30.89
CA THR A 87 19.95 26.45 29.45
C THR A 87 18.88 25.49 28.95
N TYR A 88 18.33 25.79 27.77
CA TYR A 88 17.25 25.02 27.15
C TYR A 88 17.54 24.82 25.65
N ASN A 89 17.36 23.59 25.17
CA ASN A 89 17.66 23.17 23.80
C ASN A 89 16.41 22.55 23.16
N GLU A 90 16.05 22.97 21.95
CA GLU A 90 14.85 22.50 21.25
C GLU A 90 15.07 22.39 19.73
N ARG A 91 14.29 21.52 19.06
CA ARG A 91 14.14 21.45 17.61
C ARG A 91 12.74 21.96 17.23
N THR A 92 12.65 23.16 16.66
CA THR A 92 11.38 23.80 16.29
C THR A 92 11.16 23.77 14.78
N PRO A 93 9.95 23.49 14.26
CA PRO A 93 9.70 23.50 12.83
C PRO A 93 9.74 24.92 12.24
N VAL A 94 10.36 25.05 11.06
CA VAL A 94 10.23 26.24 10.21
C VAL A 94 9.02 26.05 9.30
N ILE A 95 8.05 26.96 9.37
CA ILE A 95 6.81 26.91 8.57
C ILE A 95 6.93 27.86 7.38
N ALA A 96 6.49 27.42 6.18
CA ALA A 96 6.51 28.25 4.98
C ALA A 96 5.68 29.53 5.12
N VAL A 97 6.17 30.66 4.58
CA VAL A 97 5.40 31.92 4.52
C VAL A 97 4.41 31.95 3.36
N GLN A 98 4.70 31.21 2.28
CA GLN A 98 3.87 31.17 1.06
C GLN A 98 3.47 29.73 0.72
N GLY A 99 2.19 29.52 0.41
CA GLY A 99 1.62 28.20 0.10
C GLY A 99 0.86 27.57 1.29
N PRO A 100 0.50 26.28 1.20
CA PRO A 100 -0.02 25.55 2.37
C PRO A 100 1.00 25.56 3.51
N SER A 101 0.52 25.56 4.76
CA SER A 101 1.29 25.68 6.01
C SER A 101 2.18 24.46 6.30
N ASN A 102 3.10 24.17 5.39
CA ASN A 102 3.99 23.02 5.41
C ASN A 102 5.28 23.35 6.17
N LYS A 103 5.76 22.38 6.92
CA LYS A 103 7.09 22.36 7.52
C LYS A 103 8.15 22.25 6.41
N ILE A 104 9.03 23.24 6.29
CA ILE A 104 10.09 23.26 5.27
C ILE A 104 11.46 22.85 5.81
N ALA A 105 11.70 23.02 7.11
CA ALA A 105 12.92 22.65 7.80
C ALA A 105 12.67 22.47 9.31
N GLU A 106 13.69 22.03 10.04
CA GLU A 106 13.77 22.12 11.51
C GLU A 106 14.92 23.07 11.87
N LEU A 107 14.70 23.90 12.88
CA LEU A 107 15.72 24.75 13.48
C LEU A 107 16.07 24.19 14.86
N CYS A 108 17.30 23.69 14.99
CA CYS A 108 17.91 23.32 16.27
C CYS A 108 18.48 24.58 16.91
N TYR A 109 18.09 24.90 18.15
CA TYR A 109 18.65 26.04 18.88
C TYR A 109 18.94 25.70 20.34
N ALA A 110 19.83 26.49 20.93
CA ALA A 110 20.13 26.52 22.35
C ALA A 110 19.93 27.94 22.86
N MET A 111 19.24 28.09 23.98
CA MET A 111 19.00 29.37 24.65
C MET A 111 19.51 29.27 26.08
N THR A 112 20.34 30.23 26.48
CA THR A 112 20.88 30.34 27.84
C THR A 112 20.44 31.66 28.44
N LEU A 113 19.88 31.61 29.64
CA LEU A 113 19.55 32.78 30.46
C LEU A 113 20.48 32.82 31.67
N GLU A 114 21.13 33.96 31.88
CA GLU A 114 22.04 34.19 33.01
C GLU A 114 21.50 35.33 33.87
N ASP A 115 21.18 35.02 35.12
CA ASP A 115 20.71 35.96 36.14
C ASP A 115 21.89 36.35 37.04
N TYR A 116 22.37 37.57 36.84
CA TYR A 116 23.44 38.21 37.61
C TYR A 116 22.93 38.91 38.89
N GLY A 117 21.63 38.81 39.19
CA GLY A 117 21.00 39.40 40.37
C GLY A 117 20.69 40.89 40.25
N LEU A 118 20.58 41.57 41.39
CA LEU A 118 20.20 42.99 41.45
C LEU A 118 21.31 43.88 40.86
N VAL A 119 20.93 44.74 39.93
CA VAL A 119 21.82 45.73 39.31
C VAL A 119 22.44 46.62 40.39
N LYS A 120 23.76 46.51 40.57
CA LYS A 120 24.54 47.40 41.42
C LYS A 120 24.52 48.80 40.80
N LYS A 121 24.00 49.81 41.51
CA LYS A 121 23.85 51.22 41.03
C LYS A 121 25.18 51.91 40.62
N GLN A 122 26.31 51.25 40.77
CA GLN A 122 27.65 51.83 40.68
C GLN A 122 28.29 51.64 39.29
N GLU A 123 27.55 51.82 38.20
CA GLU A 123 28.14 51.97 36.85
C GLU A 123 27.20 52.66 35.84
N ILE A 124 26.64 53.80 36.25
CA ILE A 124 26.18 54.83 35.32
C ILE A 124 26.97 56.10 35.66
N VAL A 125 28.17 56.21 35.08
CA VAL A 125 29.05 57.37 35.30
C VAL A 125 28.55 58.53 34.45
N VAL A 126 27.80 59.44 35.08
CA VAL A 126 27.64 60.81 34.59
C VAL A 126 28.65 61.67 35.34
N THR A 127 29.63 62.18 34.60
CA THR A 127 30.73 62.98 35.15
C THR A 127 30.24 64.38 35.53
N ASP A 128 30.40 64.78 36.79
CA ASP A 128 30.43 66.19 37.15
C ASP A 128 31.36 66.45 38.35
N SER A 129 31.93 67.64 38.45
CA SER A 129 32.98 68.00 39.42
C SER A 129 32.93 69.47 39.81
N SER A 130 32.88 69.77 41.11
CA SER A 130 33.33 71.07 41.64
C SER A 130 33.51 71.06 43.16
N GLN A 131 34.44 71.90 43.63
CA GLN A 131 34.87 72.06 45.03
C GLN A 131 34.46 73.45 45.56
N SER A 132 34.37 73.63 46.89
CA SER A 132 34.58 74.92 47.59
C SER A 132 34.54 74.76 49.13
N ALA A 133 34.84 75.81 49.92
CA ALA A 133 36.18 76.16 50.41
C ALA A 133 36.15 77.25 51.53
N GLY A 134 37.05 77.18 52.52
CA GLY A 134 37.43 78.27 53.48
C GLY A 134 36.49 78.57 54.66
N ALA A 135 36.80 79.46 55.64
CA ALA A 135 38.06 79.90 56.27
C ALA A 135 37.74 80.79 57.54
N SER A 136 38.74 81.17 58.37
CA SER A 136 38.62 81.81 59.72
C SER A 136 38.97 83.33 59.77
N VAL A 137 38.83 84.05 60.92
CA VAL A 137 39.82 85.00 61.58
C VAL A 137 39.27 86.21 62.45
N GLN A 138 39.63 86.25 63.77
CA GLN A 138 40.22 87.29 64.71
C GLN A 138 39.67 88.75 65.04
N LYS A 139 40.39 89.52 65.93
CA LYS A 139 39.99 90.71 66.77
C LYS A 139 41.17 91.64 67.30
N PRO A 140 41.01 92.98 67.60
CA PRO A 140 42.07 93.92 68.09
C PRO A 140 41.85 94.71 69.46
N PRO A 141 42.78 95.63 69.92
CA PRO A 141 42.78 96.30 71.27
C PRO A 141 42.79 97.89 71.39
N PRO A 142 42.53 98.49 72.60
CA PRO A 142 42.70 99.93 73.06
C PRO A 142 43.98 100.16 73.97
N PRO A 143 44.20 101.18 74.88
CA PRO A 143 43.48 102.44 75.33
C PRO A 143 44.34 103.76 75.61
N PRO A 144 43.76 104.90 76.10
CA PRO A 144 44.49 106.15 76.53
C PRO A 144 44.05 106.88 77.87
N GLN A 145 44.88 107.71 78.56
CA GLN A 145 44.53 108.46 79.83
C GLN A 145 45.34 109.79 80.14
N PRO A 146 44.78 110.80 80.90
CA PRO A 146 45.49 112.01 81.45
C PRO A 146 45.31 112.34 82.99
N VAL A 147 45.69 113.57 83.49
CA VAL A 147 46.23 113.90 84.86
C VAL A 147 46.18 115.44 85.26
N SER A 148 46.19 115.86 86.58
CA SER A 148 47.01 117.00 87.22
C SER A 148 46.63 117.47 88.67
N VAL A 149 47.52 118.16 89.42
CA VAL A 149 47.53 118.50 90.92
C VAL A 149 48.27 119.85 91.23
N PRO A 150 48.28 120.54 92.44
CA PRO A 150 48.85 120.11 93.75
C PRO A 150 48.33 120.75 95.12
N GLU A 151 49.13 121.57 95.85
CA GLU A 151 49.15 121.96 97.32
C GLU A 151 49.21 123.52 97.57
N PRO A 152 49.63 124.19 98.72
CA PRO A 152 50.06 123.79 100.11
C PRO A 152 49.75 124.71 101.37
N GLN A 153 50.01 124.17 102.59
CA GLN A 153 50.63 124.72 103.86
C GLN A 153 50.21 126.00 104.69
N THR A 154 50.49 125.93 106.03
CA THR A 154 51.02 126.94 107.04
C THR A 154 50.16 127.41 108.26
N GLU A 155 50.80 127.57 109.45
CA GLU A 155 50.33 128.03 110.80
C GLU A 155 50.54 129.59 111.03
N PRO A 156 50.55 130.23 112.25
CA PRO A 156 50.03 129.92 113.62
C PRO A 156 49.34 131.11 114.42
N GLU A 157 48.85 130.84 115.65
CA GLU A 157 48.76 131.73 116.86
C GLU A 157 48.00 133.10 116.87
N PRO A 158 47.78 133.80 118.04
CA PRO A 158 47.86 133.41 119.46
C PRO A 158 46.64 133.85 120.35
N ARG A 159 46.18 132.99 121.28
CA ARG A 159 45.44 133.42 122.50
C ARG A 159 45.76 132.51 123.69
N GLU A 160 46.82 132.83 124.42
CA GLU A 160 47.28 132.06 125.56
C GLU A 160 46.49 132.37 126.85
N THR A 161 45.37 131.68 127.00
CA THR A 161 44.68 131.43 128.29
C THR A 161 44.32 129.95 128.31
N LEU A 162 44.54 129.27 129.44
CA LEU A 162 44.28 127.83 129.58
C LEU A 162 42.81 127.50 129.27
N GLU A 163 41.95 128.42 129.65
CA GLU A 163 40.50 128.41 129.45
C GLU A 163 40.13 128.54 127.97
N TYR A 164 40.87 129.35 127.20
CA TYR A 164 40.64 129.53 125.76
C TYR A 164 41.17 128.34 124.95
N LYS A 165 42.34 127.78 125.31
CA LYS A 165 42.84 126.55 124.66
C LYS A 165 41.88 125.38 124.94
N ALA A 166 41.42 125.20 126.18
CA ALA A 166 40.44 124.16 126.52
C ALA A 166 39.06 124.39 125.87
N ALA A 167 38.59 125.65 125.76
CA ALA A 167 37.33 125.95 125.05
C ALA A 167 37.45 125.69 123.55
N LEU A 168 38.57 126.06 122.91
CA LEU A 168 38.82 125.80 121.50
C LEU A 168 39.00 124.31 121.22
N GLU A 169 39.68 123.57 122.10
CA GLU A 169 39.79 122.10 122.03
C GLU A 169 38.43 121.41 122.18
N LEU A 170 37.56 121.91 123.08
CA LEU A 170 36.18 121.42 123.23
C LEU A 170 35.31 121.77 122.02
N GLU A 171 35.48 122.95 121.43
CA GLU A 171 34.74 123.38 120.25
C GLU A 171 35.20 122.58 119.00
N MET A 172 36.50 122.40 118.81
CA MET A 172 37.07 121.49 117.80
C MET A 172 36.67 120.03 118.02
N TRP A 173 36.60 119.55 119.27
CA TRP A 173 36.13 118.20 119.56
C TRP A 173 34.64 118.06 119.26
N LYS A 174 33.83 119.06 119.61
CA LYS A 174 32.40 119.11 119.30
C LYS A 174 32.17 119.16 117.80
N GLU A 175 32.86 120.02 117.07
CA GLU A 175 32.84 120.10 115.61
C GLU A 175 33.24 118.75 114.99
N MET A 176 34.32 118.12 115.46
CA MET A 176 34.72 116.78 115.01
C MET A 176 33.71 115.68 115.36
N GLN A 177 32.99 115.76 116.49
CA GLN A 177 31.91 114.82 116.80
C GLN A 177 30.64 115.09 115.96
N GLU A 178 30.34 116.36 115.66
CA GLU A 178 29.24 116.76 114.78
C GLU A 178 29.53 116.29 113.34
N ASP A 179 30.74 116.50 112.82
CA ASP A 179 31.22 115.94 111.54
C ASP A 179 31.15 114.41 111.52
N LEU A 180 31.62 113.72 112.56
CA LEU A 180 31.56 112.25 112.62
C LEU A 180 30.11 111.74 112.67
N PHE A 181 29.21 112.44 113.35
CA PHE A 181 27.80 112.08 113.38
C PHE A 181 27.10 112.38 112.04
N GLU A 182 27.36 113.52 111.43
CA GLU A 182 26.84 113.88 110.11
C GLU A 182 27.33 112.90 109.03
N ASN A 183 28.61 112.54 109.03
CA ASN A 183 29.15 111.49 108.16
C ASN A 183 28.49 110.13 108.41
N GLN A 184 28.27 109.71 109.67
CA GLN A 184 27.55 108.47 109.98
C GLN A 184 26.10 108.50 109.49
N VAL A 185 25.38 109.61 109.66
CA VAL A 185 24.01 109.77 109.16
C VAL A 185 23.98 109.75 107.64
N ASN A 186 24.94 110.39 106.97
CA ASN A 186 25.10 110.38 105.52
C ASN A 186 25.43 108.97 104.99
N ASP A 187 26.31 108.22 105.65
CA ASP A 187 26.62 106.82 105.33
C ASP A 187 25.41 105.91 105.52
N ILE A 188 24.64 106.08 106.61
CA ILE A 188 23.39 105.34 106.83
C ILE A 188 22.36 105.67 105.74
N HIS A 189 22.22 106.94 105.36
CA HIS A 189 21.31 107.38 104.30
C HIS A 189 21.73 106.85 102.92
N LEU A 190 23.03 106.83 102.63
CA LEU A 190 23.59 106.26 101.40
C LEU A 190 23.40 104.74 101.35
N CYS A 191 23.70 104.03 102.44
CA CYS A 191 23.48 102.58 102.56
C CYS A 191 21.98 102.22 102.44
N SER A 192 21.09 103.02 103.05
CA SER A 192 19.64 102.89 102.90
C SER A 192 19.23 103.06 101.43
N SER A 193 19.67 104.14 100.78
CA SER A 193 19.39 104.44 99.37
C SER A 193 19.87 103.32 98.43
N ILE A 194 21.07 102.78 98.65
CA ILE A 194 21.62 101.65 97.89
C ILE A 194 20.78 100.38 98.14
N SER A 195 20.40 100.10 99.39
CA SER A 195 19.54 98.97 99.75
C SER A 195 18.16 99.06 99.08
N GLU A 196 17.56 100.26 99.03
CA GLU A 196 16.31 100.49 98.30
C GLU A 196 16.46 100.28 96.78
N VAL A 197 17.57 100.72 96.17
CA VAL A 197 17.83 100.49 94.74
C VAL A 197 18.02 99.00 94.46
N LEU A 198 18.80 98.28 95.29
CA LEU A 198 19.01 96.85 95.16
C LEU A 198 17.72 96.05 95.36
N THR A 199 16.89 96.40 96.36
CA THR A 199 15.59 95.74 96.57
C THR A 199 14.61 96.02 95.44
N ARG A 200 14.52 97.25 94.93
CA ARG A 200 13.74 97.59 93.71
C ARG A 200 14.22 96.79 92.49
N HIS A 201 15.54 96.66 92.30
CA HIS A 201 16.13 95.90 91.20
C HIS A 201 15.84 94.39 91.32
N ASN A 202 16.08 93.81 92.49
CA ASN A 202 15.81 92.40 92.79
C ASN A 202 14.31 92.07 92.67
N HIS A 203 13.42 92.98 93.07
CA HIS A 203 11.99 92.82 92.87
C HIS A 203 11.61 92.79 91.38
N LYS A 204 12.15 93.71 90.56
CA LYS A 204 11.96 93.70 89.09
C LYS A 204 12.46 92.39 88.46
N HIS A 205 13.65 91.92 88.85
CA HIS A 205 14.18 90.64 88.40
C HIS A 205 13.30 89.46 88.83
N PHE A 206 12.85 89.42 90.08
CA PHE A 206 11.96 88.38 90.59
C PHE A 206 10.64 88.33 89.83
N VAL A 207 10.00 89.48 89.57
CA VAL A 207 8.75 89.56 88.80
C VAL A 207 8.97 89.12 87.34
N PHE A 208 10.07 89.52 86.71
CA PHE A 208 10.41 89.09 85.35
C PHE A 208 10.66 87.57 85.27
N ILE A 209 11.46 87.01 86.18
CA ILE A 209 11.73 85.57 86.26
C ILE A 209 10.43 84.82 86.53
N LYS A 210 9.59 85.27 87.48
CA LYS A 210 8.29 84.65 87.78
C LYS A 210 7.38 84.63 86.55
N LYS A 211 7.33 85.73 85.76
CA LYS A 211 6.60 85.77 84.49
C LYS A 211 7.16 84.76 83.48
N LYS A 212 8.48 84.69 83.33
CA LYS A 212 9.12 83.74 82.40
C LYS A 212 8.93 82.28 82.81
N VAL A 213 9.01 81.95 84.10
CA VAL A 213 8.68 80.62 84.62
C VAL A 213 7.24 80.26 84.27
N ALA A 214 6.26 81.15 84.50
CA ALA A 214 4.87 80.89 84.14
C ALA A 214 4.66 80.69 82.62
N GLU A 215 5.31 81.50 81.78
CA GLU A 215 5.29 81.32 80.32
C GLU A 215 5.86 79.96 79.90
N TYR A 216 6.99 79.54 80.50
CA TYR A 216 7.60 78.23 80.21
C TYR A 216 6.79 77.05 80.75
N THR A 217 6.17 77.14 81.93
CA THR A 217 5.28 76.08 82.46
C THR A 217 4.10 75.85 81.53
N VAL A 218 3.43 76.91 81.05
CA VAL A 218 2.31 76.78 80.09
C VAL A 218 2.78 76.21 78.75
N LEU A 219 4.00 76.53 78.30
CA LEU A 219 4.57 75.94 77.09
C LEU A 219 4.92 74.46 77.28
N GLU A 220 5.49 74.10 78.43
CA GLU A 220 5.83 72.73 78.81
C GLU A 220 4.58 71.84 78.92
N GLU A 221 3.50 72.34 79.54
CA GLU A 221 2.20 71.67 79.59
C GLU A 221 1.61 71.45 78.20
N LYS A 222 1.68 72.46 77.31
CA LYS A 222 1.25 72.34 75.91
C LYS A 222 2.06 71.27 75.18
N LEU A 223 3.39 71.28 75.32
CA LEU A 223 4.27 70.29 74.70
C LEU A 223 3.98 68.87 75.22
N ARG A 224 3.88 68.67 76.54
CA ARG A 224 3.47 67.40 77.17
C ARG A 224 2.14 66.91 76.62
N LYS A 225 1.14 67.79 76.52
CA LYS A 225 -0.17 67.44 75.95
C LYS A 225 -0.04 67.00 74.49
N THR A 226 0.66 67.77 73.65
CA THR A 226 0.85 67.42 72.23
C THR A 226 1.60 66.11 72.05
N LEU A 227 2.62 65.81 72.86
CA LEU A 227 3.30 64.51 72.85
C LEU A 227 2.33 63.38 73.21
N SER A 228 1.56 63.52 74.29
CA SER A 228 0.57 62.50 74.70
C SER A 228 -0.52 62.27 73.64
N ASP A 229 -0.90 63.30 72.88
CA ASP A 229 -1.90 63.21 71.82
C ASP A 229 -1.31 62.68 70.50
N LEU A 230 0.00 62.85 70.26
CA LEU A 230 0.72 62.20 69.16
C LEU A 230 0.90 60.71 69.44
N GLU A 231 1.38 60.33 70.62
CA GLU A 231 1.51 58.92 71.02
C GLU A 231 0.18 58.15 70.94
N LYS A 232 -0.95 58.78 71.32
CA LYS A 232 -2.28 58.18 71.15
C LYS A 232 -2.62 57.94 69.69
N ARG A 233 -2.35 58.91 68.80
CA ARG A 233 -2.59 58.77 67.36
C ARG A 233 -1.70 57.70 66.75
N GLU A 234 -0.42 57.65 67.12
CA GLU A 234 0.52 56.63 66.67
C GLU A 234 0.04 55.22 67.07
N ARG A 235 -0.32 55.01 68.34
CA ARG A 235 -0.90 53.74 68.82
C ARG A 235 -2.20 53.38 68.08
N GLN A 236 -3.06 54.35 67.80
CA GLN A 236 -4.30 54.14 67.03
C GLN A 236 -4.03 53.73 65.58
N LEU A 237 -3.08 54.39 64.90
CA LEU A 237 -2.67 54.05 63.54
C LEU A 237 -2.03 52.66 63.48
N ALA A 238 -1.09 52.35 64.38
CA ALA A 238 -0.47 51.03 64.47
C ALA A 238 -1.50 49.91 64.69
N ASN A 239 -2.48 50.12 65.58
CA ASN A 239 -3.56 49.16 65.79
C ASN A 239 -4.44 48.99 64.53
N ALA A 240 -4.79 50.09 63.85
CA ALA A 240 -5.59 50.06 62.62
C ALA A 240 -4.84 49.38 61.45
N GLU A 241 -3.52 49.56 61.35
CA GLU A 241 -2.66 48.88 60.39
C GLU A 241 -2.61 47.37 60.68
N VAL A 242 -2.41 46.97 61.94
CA VAL A 242 -2.44 45.56 62.36
C VAL A 242 -3.80 44.93 62.06
N GLU A 243 -4.91 45.58 62.38
CA GLU A 243 -6.25 45.09 62.04
C GLU A 243 -6.44 44.93 60.52
N LYS A 244 -6.01 45.91 59.72
CA LYS A 244 -6.10 45.85 58.25
C LYS A 244 -5.27 44.70 57.69
N LEU A 245 -4.05 44.50 58.18
CA LEU A 245 -3.19 43.38 57.78
C LEU A 245 -3.80 42.02 58.19
N GLN A 246 -4.44 41.93 59.36
CA GLN A 246 -5.16 40.72 59.77
C GLN A 246 -6.38 40.42 58.90
N ARG A 247 -7.15 41.45 58.49
CA ARG A 247 -8.29 41.28 57.56
C ARG A 247 -7.81 40.81 56.19
N LEU A 248 -6.82 41.50 55.60
CA LEU A 248 -6.22 41.13 54.31
C LEU A 248 -5.63 39.71 54.33
N LYS A 249 -4.98 39.31 55.43
CA LYS A 249 -4.47 37.93 55.58
C LYS A 249 -5.61 36.89 55.59
N LYS A 250 -6.72 37.18 56.28
CA LYS A 250 -7.90 36.28 56.31
C LYS A 250 -8.59 36.20 54.95
N GLU A 251 -8.73 37.33 54.26
CA GLU A 251 -9.28 37.40 52.90
C GLU A 251 -8.42 36.59 51.92
N LEU A 252 -7.11 36.83 51.89
CA LEU A 252 -6.17 36.07 51.05
C LEU A 252 -6.17 34.57 51.35
N GLN A 253 -6.29 34.18 52.63
CA GLN A 253 -6.41 32.78 53.03
C GLN A 253 -7.73 32.17 52.54
N ALA A 254 -8.86 32.87 52.71
CA ALA A 254 -10.16 32.40 52.23
C ALA A 254 -10.23 32.31 50.69
N ASP A 255 -9.56 33.23 49.98
CA ASP A 255 -9.43 33.17 48.52
C ASP A 255 -8.59 31.98 48.06
N HIS A 256 -7.48 31.70 48.76
CA HIS A 256 -6.67 30.51 48.50
C HIS A 256 -7.47 29.22 48.78
N GLU A 257 -8.17 29.13 49.90
CA GLU A 257 -9.01 27.99 50.26
C GLU A 257 -10.14 27.77 49.24
N ARG A 258 -10.81 28.84 48.79
CA ARG A 258 -11.81 28.79 47.71
C ARG A 258 -11.22 28.30 46.39
N SER A 259 -10.12 28.90 45.93
CA SER A 259 -9.47 28.51 44.67
C SER A 259 -8.99 27.05 44.70
N VAL A 260 -8.43 26.60 45.82
CA VAL A 260 -8.04 25.19 46.01
C VAL A 260 -9.26 24.26 46.00
N GLN A 261 -10.39 24.67 46.58
CA GLN A 261 -11.61 23.88 46.55
C GLN A 261 -12.23 23.82 45.15
N GLU A 262 -12.29 24.94 44.42
CA GLU A 262 -12.73 25.00 43.04
C GLU A 262 -11.87 24.09 42.14
N LEU A 263 -10.54 24.17 42.26
CA LEU A 263 -9.62 23.31 41.52
C LEU A 263 -9.78 21.81 41.85
N ARG A 264 -10.09 21.46 43.11
CA ARG A 264 -10.42 20.08 43.51
C ARG A 264 -11.74 19.62 42.89
N ASP A 265 -12.78 20.44 42.93
CA ASP A 265 -14.08 20.11 42.35
C ASP A 265 -14.03 20.02 40.82
N THR A 266 -13.27 20.87 40.13
CA THR A 266 -13.04 20.72 38.68
C THR A 266 -12.22 19.47 38.37
N THR A 267 -11.20 19.17 39.17
CA THR A 267 -10.41 17.94 39.00
C THR A 267 -11.27 16.69 39.20
N ARG A 268 -12.14 16.67 40.23
CA ARG A 268 -13.06 15.55 40.47
C ARG A 268 -14.02 15.35 39.30
N ARG A 269 -14.67 16.42 38.81
CA ARG A 269 -15.57 16.34 37.64
C ARG A 269 -14.84 15.82 36.40
N LEU A 270 -13.65 16.35 36.09
CA LEU A 270 -12.86 15.90 34.95
C LEU A 270 -12.43 14.42 35.08
N GLN A 271 -12.12 13.96 36.30
CA GLN A 271 -11.86 12.55 36.58
C GLN A 271 -13.12 11.68 36.36
N GLU A 272 -14.27 12.10 36.90
CA GLU A 272 -15.57 11.44 36.73
C GLU A 272 -15.92 11.33 35.23
N ASP A 273 -15.82 12.43 34.46
CA ASP A 273 -16.04 12.47 33.01
C ASP A 273 -15.08 11.53 32.25
N CYS A 274 -13.80 11.51 32.62
CA CYS A 274 -12.81 10.60 32.01
C CYS A 274 -13.12 9.13 32.32
N THR A 275 -13.53 8.81 33.56
CA THR A 275 -13.91 7.44 33.93
C THR A 275 -15.16 6.99 33.18
N HIS A 276 -16.19 7.83 33.11
CA HIS A 276 -17.42 7.54 32.37
C HIS A 276 -17.15 7.37 30.87
N GLN A 277 -16.30 8.20 30.26
CA GLN A 277 -15.90 8.06 28.86
C GLN A 277 -15.17 6.73 28.61
N VAL A 278 -14.26 6.32 29.51
CA VAL A 278 -13.56 5.03 29.42
C VAL A 278 -14.52 3.85 29.60
N GLU A 279 -15.51 3.94 30.48
CA GLU A 279 -16.54 2.92 30.68
C GLU A 279 -17.47 2.80 29.45
N LEU A 280 -17.86 3.92 28.86
CA LEU A 280 -18.65 3.95 27.63
C LEU A 280 -17.90 3.31 26.45
N GLU A 281 -16.62 3.63 26.26
CA GLU A 281 -15.80 2.99 25.21
C GLU A 281 -15.58 1.49 25.49
N LYS A 282 -15.36 1.07 26.75
CA LYS A 282 -15.30 -0.36 27.11
C LYS A 282 -16.61 -1.09 26.77
N SER A 283 -17.76 -0.47 27.02
CA SER A 283 -19.07 -1.03 26.68
C SER A 283 -19.26 -1.18 25.17
N LYS A 284 -18.85 -0.18 24.38
CA LYS A 284 -18.85 -0.26 22.90
C LYS A 284 -17.93 -1.35 22.37
N VAL A 285 -16.71 -1.46 22.89
CA VAL A 285 -15.76 -2.52 22.51
C VAL A 285 -16.38 -3.89 22.78
N LYS A 286 -16.91 -4.11 23.98
CA LYS A 286 -17.58 -5.36 24.33
C LYS A 286 -18.75 -5.68 23.39
N GLN A 287 -19.61 -4.70 23.08
CA GLN A 287 -20.71 -4.90 22.14
C GLN A 287 -20.21 -5.30 20.74
N VAL A 288 -19.15 -4.66 20.24
CA VAL A 288 -18.54 -5.00 18.93
C VAL A 288 -17.88 -6.38 18.96
N GLU A 289 -17.29 -6.79 20.08
CA GLU A 289 -16.74 -8.15 20.27
C GLU A 289 -17.85 -9.21 20.27
N ASP A 290 -18.96 -8.97 21.00
CA ASP A 290 -20.13 -9.85 21.02
C ASP A 290 -20.79 -9.95 19.62
N ASP A 291 -20.95 -8.82 18.92
CA ASP A 291 -21.47 -8.79 17.53
C ASP A 291 -20.53 -9.50 16.54
N LYS A 292 -19.21 -9.32 16.68
CA LYS A 292 -18.20 -10.03 15.89
C LYS A 292 -18.29 -11.54 16.10
N LEU A 293 -18.39 -12.01 17.35
CA LEU A 293 -18.54 -13.43 17.65
C LEU A 293 -19.82 -14.00 17.04
N ARG A 294 -20.95 -13.28 17.14
CA ARG A 294 -22.21 -13.69 16.49
C ARG A 294 -22.07 -13.78 14.97
N LEU A 295 -21.44 -12.80 14.32
CA LEU A 295 -21.22 -12.80 12.87
C LEU A 295 -20.26 -13.92 12.44
N GLN A 296 -19.22 -14.21 13.22
CA GLN A 296 -18.30 -15.33 12.96
C GLN A 296 -19.02 -16.70 13.05
N GLN A 297 -19.92 -16.87 14.01
CA GLN A 297 -20.76 -18.08 14.11
C GLN A 297 -21.70 -18.21 12.90
N GLN A 298 -22.40 -17.14 12.53
CA GLN A 298 -23.28 -17.12 11.35
C GLN A 298 -22.53 -17.43 10.05
N LEU A 299 -21.31 -16.91 9.90
CA LEU A 299 -20.45 -17.17 8.75
C LEU A 299 -20.01 -18.64 8.71
N HIS A 300 -19.58 -19.21 9.84
CA HIS A 300 -19.22 -20.63 9.93
C HIS A 300 -20.43 -21.54 9.62
N GLU A 301 -21.63 -21.20 10.09
CA GLU A 301 -22.85 -21.93 9.74
C GLU A 301 -23.16 -21.87 8.25
N ALA A 302 -23.04 -20.69 7.63
CA ALA A 302 -23.27 -20.49 6.21
C ALA A 302 -22.25 -21.25 5.35
N GLU A 303 -20.96 -21.20 5.72
CA GLU A 303 -19.92 -22.01 5.09
C GLU A 303 -20.19 -23.52 5.22
N HIS A 304 -20.63 -23.98 6.40
CA HIS A 304 -20.95 -25.39 6.60
C HIS A 304 -22.12 -25.82 5.70
N LYS A 305 -23.19 -25.01 5.65
CA LYS A 305 -24.35 -25.23 4.76
C LYS A 305 -23.92 -25.23 3.28
N TYR A 306 -23.06 -24.31 2.85
CA TYR A 306 -22.48 -24.30 1.50
C TYR A 306 -21.67 -25.57 1.21
N LYS A 307 -20.76 -25.96 2.12
CA LYS A 307 -19.95 -27.20 2.00
C LYS A 307 -20.80 -28.47 1.98
N VAL A 308 -22.00 -28.48 2.58
CA VAL A 308 -22.98 -29.58 2.44
C VAL A 308 -23.60 -29.56 1.04
N LEU A 309 -24.15 -28.42 0.62
CA LEU A 309 -24.80 -28.27 -0.68
C LEU A 309 -23.86 -28.55 -1.86
N GLU A 310 -22.59 -28.17 -1.75
CA GLU A 310 -21.54 -28.47 -2.74
C GLU A 310 -21.26 -29.98 -2.85
N ARG A 311 -21.29 -30.72 -1.73
CA ARG A 311 -21.18 -32.19 -1.74
C ARG A 311 -22.42 -32.83 -2.37
N GLU A 312 -23.61 -32.37 -2.02
CA GLU A 312 -24.88 -32.83 -2.61
C GLU A 312 -24.92 -32.57 -4.12
N PHE A 313 -24.49 -31.39 -4.57
CA PHE A 313 -24.43 -31.04 -6.00
C PHE A 313 -23.41 -31.89 -6.77
N ASN A 314 -22.23 -32.13 -6.20
CA ASN A 314 -21.24 -33.03 -6.81
C ASN A 314 -21.75 -34.47 -6.90
N GLN A 315 -22.41 -34.96 -5.85
CA GLN A 315 -23.06 -36.28 -5.86
C GLN A 315 -24.17 -36.37 -6.90
N TYR A 316 -25.02 -35.34 -7.03
CA TYR A 316 -26.03 -35.25 -8.08
C TYR A 316 -25.40 -35.25 -9.47
N LYS A 317 -24.32 -34.50 -9.69
CA LYS A 317 -23.58 -34.47 -10.96
C LYS A 317 -23.00 -35.83 -11.32
N GLU A 318 -22.44 -36.56 -10.36
CA GLU A 318 -21.95 -37.93 -10.54
C GLU A 318 -23.10 -38.90 -10.87
N GLN A 319 -24.24 -38.80 -10.17
CA GLN A 319 -25.46 -39.55 -10.49
C GLN A 319 -25.99 -39.24 -11.91
N GLN A 320 -25.95 -37.98 -12.36
CA GLN A 320 -26.30 -37.65 -13.74
C GLN A 320 -25.34 -38.30 -14.73
N SER A 321 -24.03 -38.21 -14.50
CA SER A 321 -22.99 -38.78 -15.39
C SER A 321 -23.02 -40.31 -15.49
N SER A 322 -23.49 -40.98 -14.43
CA SER A 322 -23.56 -42.45 -14.36
C SER A 322 -24.87 -43.04 -14.89
N LYS A 323 -25.82 -42.21 -15.34
CA LYS A 323 -27.08 -42.65 -15.95
C LYS A 323 -26.84 -43.65 -17.09
N PRO A 324 -27.67 -44.70 -17.20
CA PRO A 324 -27.56 -45.67 -18.28
C PRO A 324 -27.64 -45.01 -19.66
N GLU A 325 -28.49 -43.98 -19.83
CA GLU A 325 -28.57 -43.19 -21.07
C GLU A 325 -27.20 -42.69 -21.57
N ILE A 326 -26.36 -42.14 -20.68
CA ILE A 326 -25.06 -41.57 -21.06
C ILE A 326 -24.05 -42.69 -21.35
N ARG A 327 -24.09 -43.78 -20.58
CA ARG A 327 -23.27 -44.97 -20.82
C ARG A 327 -23.61 -45.62 -22.16
N LEU A 328 -24.90 -45.85 -22.42
CA LEU A 328 -25.41 -46.36 -23.69
C LEU A 328 -25.10 -45.42 -24.85
N GLN A 329 -25.17 -44.09 -24.66
CA GLN A 329 -24.74 -43.15 -25.70
C GLN A 329 -23.24 -43.29 -26.03
N SER A 330 -22.39 -43.52 -25.03
CA SER A 330 -20.95 -43.77 -25.25
C SER A 330 -20.69 -45.12 -25.95
N GLU A 331 -21.46 -46.15 -25.61
CA GLU A 331 -21.42 -47.47 -26.22
C GLU A 331 -21.93 -47.44 -27.68
N ILE A 332 -23.03 -46.73 -27.94
CA ILE A 332 -23.56 -46.47 -29.30
C ILE A 332 -22.51 -45.74 -30.15
N ASN A 333 -21.80 -44.76 -29.59
CA ASN A 333 -20.72 -44.06 -30.30
C ASN A 333 -19.56 -45.02 -30.64
N LEU A 334 -19.17 -45.89 -29.70
CA LEU A 334 -18.10 -46.88 -29.91
C LEU A 334 -18.50 -47.92 -30.98
N LEU A 335 -19.68 -48.54 -30.82
CA LEU A 335 -20.24 -49.50 -31.79
C LEU A 335 -20.45 -48.89 -33.17
N SER A 336 -20.76 -47.59 -33.25
CA SER A 336 -20.85 -46.87 -34.53
C SER A 336 -19.49 -46.73 -35.21
N LEU A 337 -18.41 -46.47 -34.46
CA LEU A 337 -17.05 -46.45 -34.99
C LEU A 337 -16.60 -47.85 -35.46
N GLU A 338 -16.84 -48.88 -34.64
CA GLU A 338 -16.54 -50.27 -35.01
C GLU A 338 -17.30 -50.72 -36.26
N LYS A 339 -18.59 -50.37 -36.36
CA LYS A 339 -19.42 -50.61 -37.55
C LYS A 339 -18.79 -49.99 -38.79
N VAL A 340 -18.40 -48.72 -38.75
CA VAL A 340 -17.77 -48.03 -39.89
C VAL A 340 -16.43 -48.70 -40.28
N GLU A 341 -15.64 -49.16 -39.31
CA GLU A 341 -14.41 -49.89 -39.61
C GLU A 341 -14.67 -51.27 -40.24
N LEU A 342 -15.70 -52.00 -39.75
CA LEU A 342 -16.13 -53.28 -40.32
C LEU A 342 -16.72 -53.12 -41.73
N GLU A 343 -17.52 -52.08 -41.98
CA GLU A 343 -18.03 -51.73 -43.31
C GLU A 343 -16.87 -51.44 -44.28
N ARG A 344 -15.86 -50.69 -43.84
CA ARG A 344 -14.64 -50.43 -44.63
C ARG A 344 -13.84 -51.72 -44.91
N LYS A 345 -13.73 -52.64 -43.95
CA LYS A 345 -13.09 -53.97 -44.14
C LYS A 345 -13.89 -54.85 -45.11
N LEU A 346 -15.21 -54.85 -44.99
CA LEU A 346 -16.13 -55.58 -45.88
C LEU A 346 -16.05 -55.06 -47.32
N GLU A 347 -16.05 -53.74 -47.51
CA GLU A 347 -15.92 -53.08 -48.81
C GLU A 347 -14.59 -53.43 -49.49
N SER A 348 -13.47 -53.36 -48.74
CA SER A 348 -12.14 -53.77 -49.21
C SER A 348 -12.09 -55.26 -49.61
N THR A 349 -12.66 -56.13 -48.77
CA THR A 349 -12.73 -57.57 -49.02
C THR A 349 -13.61 -57.89 -50.23
N THR A 350 -14.71 -57.16 -50.41
CA THR A 350 -15.65 -57.32 -51.53
C THR A 350 -15.02 -56.88 -52.85
N LYS A 351 -14.32 -55.74 -52.88
CA LYS A 351 -13.49 -55.30 -54.00
C LYS A 351 -12.42 -56.33 -54.36
N SER A 352 -11.72 -56.88 -53.37
CA SER A 352 -10.70 -57.91 -53.56
C SER A 352 -11.29 -59.21 -54.12
N LYS A 353 -12.42 -59.68 -53.57
CA LYS A 353 -13.16 -60.85 -54.05
C LYS A 353 -13.66 -60.67 -55.49
N LEU A 354 -14.15 -59.48 -55.84
CA LEU A 354 -14.56 -59.15 -57.21
C LEU A 354 -13.37 -59.20 -58.17
N HIS A 355 -12.23 -58.61 -57.78
CA HIS A 355 -10.99 -58.68 -58.56
C HIS A 355 -10.56 -60.13 -58.80
N TYR A 356 -10.48 -60.97 -57.76
CA TYR A 356 -10.12 -62.39 -57.92
C TYR A 356 -11.14 -63.16 -58.77
N LYS A 357 -12.45 -62.90 -58.64
CA LYS A 357 -13.48 -63.48 -59.53
C LYS A 357 -13.25 -63.10 -60.99
N GLN A 358 -12.89 -61.84 -61.27
CA GLN A 358 -12.55 -61.39 -62.62
C GLN A 358 -11.29 -62.07 -63.16
N GLN A 359 -10.22 -62.18 -62.35
CA GLN A 359 -9.00 -62.88 -62.76
C GLN A 359 -9.24 -64.38 -63.02
N TRP A 360 -10.01 -65.05 -62.16
CA TRP A 360 -10.41 -66.44 -62.37
C TRP A 360 -11.25 -66.61 -63.64
N GLY A 361 -12.18 -65.70 -63.90
CA GLY A 361 -12.96 -65.67 -65.15
C GLY A 361 -12.11 -65.44 -66.42
N ARG A 362 -10.99 -64.71 -66.31
CA ARG A 362 -10.00 -64.58 -67.40
C ARG A 362 -9.22 -65.88 -67.58
N ALA A 363 -8.72 -66.47 -66.50
CA ALA A 363 -8.01 -67.75 -66.55
C ALA A 363 -8.85 -68.89 -67.15
N LEU A 364 -10.14 -68.96 -66.79
CA LEU A 364 -11.12 -69.90 -67.39
C LEU A 364 -11.27 -69.70 -68.91
N LYS A 365 -11.29 -68.46 -69.39
CA LYS A 365 -11.36 -68.15 -70.83
C LYS A 365 -10.08 -68.53 -71.57
N GLU A 366 -8.91 -68.29 -70.98
CA GLU A 366 -7.64 -68.75 -71.55
C GLU A 366 -7.53 -70.28 -71.55
N LEU A 367 -7.96 -70.96 -70.49
CA LEU A 367 -8.02 -72.42 -70.44
C LEU A 367 -8.94 -73.00 -71.53
N ALA A 368 -10.10 -72.38 -71.74
CA ALA A 368 -11.01 -72.76 -72.83
C ALA A 368 -10.37 -72.55 -74.22
N ARG A 369 -9.68 -71.42 -74.44
CA ARG A 369 -8.91 -71.15 -75.67
C ARG A 369 -7.80 -72.17 -75.90
N LEU A 370 -7.05 -72.53 -74.86
CA LEU A 370 -5.99 -73.54 -74.93
C LEU A 370 -6.57 -74.93 -75.23
N LYS A 371 -7.66 -75.32 -74.58
CA LYS A 371 -8.36 -76.59 -74.86
C LYS A 371 -8.87 -76.65 -76.29
N GLN A 372 -9.45 -75.56 -76.80
CA GLN A 372 -9.91 -75.49 -78.19
C GLN A 372 -8.75 -75.59 -79.19
N ARG A 373 -7.65 -74.86 -78.99
CA ARG A 373 -6.44 -74.98 -79.81
C ARG A 373 -5.88 -76.40 -79.80
N GLU A 374 -5.87 -77.07 -78.66
CA GLU A 374 -5.35 -78.45 -78.59
C GLU A 374 -6.28 -79.45 -79.30
N GLN A 375 -7.58 -79.21 -79.28
CA GLN A 375 -8.56 -79.98 -80.06
C GLN A 375 -8.43 -79.71 -81.57
N GLU A 376 -8.18 -78.46 -81.99
CA GLU A 376 -7.83 -78.10 -83.37
C GLU A 376 -6.51 -78.77 -83.80
N ASN A 377 -5.48 -78.77 -82.95
CA ASN A 377 -4.22 -79.50 -83.18
C ASN A 377 -4.42 -81.02 -83.26
N ALA A 378 -5.33 -81.60 -82.47
CA ALA A 378 -5.68 -83.01 -82.55
C ALA A 378 -6.39 -83.36 -83.86
N MET A 379 -7.36 -82.53 -84.29
CA MET A 379 -8.01 -82.69 -85.60
C MET A 379 -7.02 -82.52 -86.76
N ALA A 380 -6.09 -81.56 -86.69
CA ALA A 380 -5.03 -81.38 -87.68
C ALA A 380 -4.09 -82.59 -87.76
N ARG A 381 -3.69 -83.16 -86.61
CA ARG A 381 -2.90 -84.42 -86.55
C ARG A 381 -3.66 -85.58 -87.19
N LEU A 382 -4.94 -85.75 -86.86
CA LEU A 382 -5.77 -86.85 -87.38
C LEU A 382 -6.01 -86.70 -88.89
N LYS A 383 -6.25 -85.48 -89.39
CA LYS A 383 -6.34 -85.19 -90.83
C LYS A 383 -5.02 -85.48 -91.55
N LYS A 384 -3.87 -85.17 -90.95
CA LYS A 384 -2.55 -85.51 -91.50
C LYS A 384 -2.34 -87.03 -91.55
N GLN A 385 -2.76 -87.77 -90.52
CA GLN A 385 -2.75 -89.24 -90.54
C GLN A 385 -3.68 -89.82 -91.62
N GLN A 386 -4.86 -89.24 -91.84
CA GLN A 386 -5.75 -89.63 -92.95
C GLN A 386 -5.07 -89.39 -94.31
N GLN A 387 -4.44 -88.23 -94.52
CA GLN A 387 -3.69 -87.94 -95.75
C GLN A 387 -2.47 -88.88 -95.94
N GLU A 388 -1.78 -89.24 -94.87
CA GLU A 388 -0.68 -90.22 -94.92
C GLU A 388 -1.21 -91.63 -95.26
N LEU A 389 -2.37 -92.03 -94.73
CA LEU A 389 -3.05 -93.28 -95.07
C LEU A 389 -3.57 -93.30 -96.51
N GLU A 390 -4.16 -92.21 -97.00
CA GLU A 390 -4.57 -92.05 -98.40
C GLU A 390 -3.36 -92.12 -99.34
N HIS A 391 -2.26 -91.46 -99.00
CA HIS A 391 -1.02 -91.55 -99.76
C HIS A 391 -0.46 -92.99 -99.77
N MET A 392 -0.56 -93.73 -98.66
CA MET A 392 -0.17 -95.15 -98.62
C MET A 392 -1.11 -96.02 -99.45
N ARG A 393 -2.43 -95.79 -99.42
CA ARG A 393 -3.41 -96.49 -100.25
C ARG A 393 -3.16 -96.27 -101.75
N LEU A 394 -2.87 -95.03 -102.15
CA LEU A 394 -2.49 -94.67 -103.52
C LEU A 394 -1.19 -95.37 -103.95
N ARG A 395 -0.19 -95.48 -103.06
CA ARG A 395 1.04 -96.25 -103.33
C ARG A 395 0.78 -97.74 -103.49
N TYR A 396 -0.13 -98.32 -102.70
CA TYR A 396 -0.51 -99.73 -102.81
C TYR A 396 -1.21 -100.01 -104.15
N LEU A 397 -2.20 -99.19 -104.54
CA LEU A 397 -2.88 -99.34 -105.84
C LEU A 397 -1.90 -99.22 -107.01
N ALA A 398 -1.00 -98.23 -106.99
CA ALA A 398 0.02 -98.06 -108.01
C ALA A 398 1.08 -99.19 -108.04
N ALA A 399 1.22 -99.96 -106.95
CA ALA A 399 2.06 -101.16 -106.91
C ALA A 399 1.31 -102.40 -107.43
N GLU A 400 0.02 -102.52 -107.12
CA GLU A 400 -0.87 -103.58 -107.60
C GLU A 400 -1.06 -103.51 -109.13
N GLU A 401 -1.38 -102.34 -109.66
CA GLU A 401 -1.42 -102.07 -111.12
C GLU A 401 -0.09 -102.45 -111.80
N LYS A 402 1.05 -102.20 -111.13
CA LYS A 402 2.37 -102.50 -111.68
C LYS A 402 2.70 -104.00 -111.70
N GLU A 403 2.16 -104.80 -110.78
CA GLU A 403 2.27 -106.26 -110.86
C GLU A 403 1.30 -106.84 -111.91
N VAL A 404 0.08 -106.31 -112.04
CA VAL A 404 -0.86 -106.69 -113.12
C VAL A 404 -0.25 -106.43 -114.50
N VAL A 405 0.37 -105.26 -114.70
CA VAL A 405 1.08 -104.93 -115.96
C VAL A 405 2.31 -105.82 -116.20
N LYS A 406 2.89 -106.46 -115.16
CA LYS A 406 3.93 -107.49 -115.37
C LYS A 406 3.33 -108.81 -115.83
N THR A 407 2.23 -109.26 -115.23
CA THR A 407 1.59 -110.53 -115.60
C THR A 407 1.05 -110.48 -117.03
N GLU A 408 0.35 -109.41 -117.41
CA GLU A 408 -0.11 -109.19 -118.80
C GLU A 408 1.06 -109.22 -119.81
N ARG A 409 2.23 -108.73 -119.41
CA ARG A 409 3.42 -108.68 -120.27
C ARG A 409 4.10 -110.05 -120.43
N GLN A 410 3.92 -110.97 -119.49
CA GLN A 410 4.39 -112.35 -119.61
C GLN A 410 3.48 -113.15 -120.55
N GLU A 411 2.16 -112.99 -120.44
CA GLU A 411 1.16 -113.63 -121.31
C GLU A 411 1.34 -113.22 -122.80
N LEU A 412 1.71 -111.96 -123.06
CA LEU A 412 1.97 -111.47 -124.42
C LEU A 412 3.22 -112.08 -125.09
N ASP A 413 4.24 -112.50 -124.32
CA ASP A 413 5.44 -113.15 -124.88
C ASP A 413 5.21 -114.64 -125.16
N GLU A 414 4.28 -115.30 -124.47
CA GLU A 414 3.87 -116.69 -124.77
C GLU A 414 3.12 -116.77 -126.10
N ILE A 415 2.09 -115.92 -126.29
CA ILE A 415 1.28 -115.82 -127.52
C ILE A 415 2.13 -115.57 -128.78
N ARG A 416 3.26 -114.87 -128.63
CA ARG A 416 4.17 -114.52 -129.73
C ARG A 416 4.92 -115.73 -130.31
N ASN A 417 5.22 -116.75 -129.49
CA ASN A 417 6.02 -117.89 -129.91
C ASN A 417 5.20 -118.96 -130.64
N GLU A 418 3.91 -119.06 -130.35
CA GLU A 418 2.99 -120.03 -130.98
C GLU A 418 2.57 -119.61 -132.41
N LEU A 419 2.54 -118.30 -132.69
CA LEU A 419 2.10 -117.77 -133.99
C LEU A 419 3.02 -118.10 -135.18
N ASN A 420 4.26 -118.55 -134.94
CA ASN A 420 5.32 -118.54 -135.95
C ASN A 420 5.64 -119.92 -136.58
N ARG A 421 4.91 -120.99 -136.22
CA ARG A 421 5.20 -122.38 -136.66
C ARG A 421 4.14 -123.04 -137.54
N LEU A 422 2.95 -122.46 -137.68
CA LEU A 422 1.83 -123.04 -138.45
C LEU A 422 1.35 -122.12 -139.60
N LYS A 423 2.26 -121.88 -140.56
CA LYS A 423 1.93 -121.25 -141.86
C LYS A 423 2.23 -122.15 -143.07
N GLN A 424 2.35 -123.46 -142.85
CA GLN A 424 2.34 -124.47 -143.92
C GLN A 424 1.51 -125.68 -143.50
N GLN A 425 0.70 -126.16 -144.46
CA GLN A 425 -0.04 -127.42 -144.48
C GLN A 425 -1.36 -127.48 -143.67
N GLU A 426 -2.44 -127.05 -144.34
CA GLU A 426 -3.84 -127.35 -143.98
C GLU A 426 -4.19 -128.81 -144.33
N ASP A 427 -4.93 -129.52 -143.45
CA ASP A 427 -6.11 -130.31 -143.86
C ASP A 427 -6.99 -130.79 -142.67
N LYS A 428 -8.32 -130.83 -142.88
CA LYS A 428 -9.38 -131.63 -142.18
C LYS A 428 -9.73 -131.46 -140.66
N LYS A 429 -10.98 -130.97 -140.49
CA LYS A 429 -12.14 -131.55 -139.73
C LYS A 429 -12.36 -131.34 -138.21
N GLN A 430 -13.62 -130.90 -137.94
CA GLN A 430 -14.56 -131.30 -136.87
C GLN A 430 -14.38 -130.78 -135.41
N SER A 431 -15.35 -129.93 -134.96
CA SER A 431 -16.19 -129.93 -133.72
C SER A 431 -15.66 -130.43 -132.34
N PRO A 432 -16.24 -130.06 -131.17
CA PRO A 432 -17.38 -129.15 -130.85
C PRO A 432 -17.16 -128.18 -129.64
N GLU A 433 -18.25 -127.56 -129.17
CA GLU A 433 -18.59 -127.07 -127.80
C GLU A 433 -18.10 -127.95 -126.60
N PRO A 434 -18.23 -127.57 -125.28
CA PRO A 434 -19.23 -126.63 -124.66
C PRO A 434 -18.83 -125.77 -123.42
N ARG A 435 -19.74 -124.84 -123.00
CA ARG A 435 -20.07 -124.39 -121.60
C ARG A 435 -18.96 -123.71 -120.75
N ASP A 436 -19.20 -122.85 -119.76
CA ASP A 436 -20.35 -122.13 -119.14
C ASP A 436 -19.74 -120.92 -118.33
N THR A 437 -20.41 -119.94 -117.72
CA THR A 437 -21.85 -119.73 -117.41
C THR A 437 -22.23 -118.23 -117.42
N ALA A 438 -23.52 -117.95 -117.58
CA ALA A 438 -24.28 -116.74 -117.19
C ALA A 438 -24.43 -116.61 -115.65
N SER A 439 -24.65 -115.45 -115.00
CA SER A 439 -25.57 -114.31 -115.21
C SER A 439 -27.06 -114.59 -114.91
N GLY A 440 -27.67 -113.73 -114.09
CA GLY A 440 -29.10 -113.72 -113.72
C GLY A 440 -29.42 -114.22 -112.30
N ARG A 441 -30.57 -113.89 -111.68
CA ARG A 441 -31.69 -113.00 -112.11
C ARG A 441 -32.73 -112.85 -110.96
N THR A 442 -33.64 -111.86 -111.09
CA THR A 442 -35.03 -111.81 -110.53
C THR A 442 -35.24 -111.93 -109.00
N ASP A 443 -35.78 -110.92 -108.30
CA ASP A 443 -37.19 -110.46 -108.25
C ASP A 443 -38.14 -111.34 -107.43
N GLN A 444 -38.68 -110.77 -106.34
CA GLN A 444 -40.12 -110.82 -106.01
C GLN A 444 -40.52 -109.81 -104.92
N ASN A 445 -41.66 -109.15 -105.13
CA ASN A 445 -42.26 -108.12 -104.26
C ASN A 445 -43.00 -108.71 -103.05
N CYS A 446 -43.13 -107.96 -101.94
CA CYS A 446 -44.43 -107.38 -101.52
C CYS A 446 -44.44 -106.58 -100.19
N THR A 447 -44.68 -105.26 -100.31
CA THR A 447 -45.66 -104.45 -99.51
C THR A 447 -45.37 -104.00 -98.06
N ARG A 448 -45.83 -102.76 -97.78
CA ARG A 448 -45.92 -102.00 -96.50
C ARG A 448 -44.59 -101.40 -96.00
N LEU A 449 -44.35 -100.08 -96.03
CA LEU A 449 -45.20 -98.91 -96.33
C LEU A 449 -46.47 -98.75 -95.46
N LEU A 450 -46.24 -98.36 -94.20
CA LEU A 450 -47.12 -97.54 -93.33
C LEU A 450 -46.49 -97.49 -91.92
N ASN A 451 -45.66 -96.47 -91.62
CA ASN A 451 -45.36 -96.03 -90.24
C ASN A 451 -44.55 -94.71 -90.13
N GLU A 452 -43.94 -94.23 -91.21
CA GLU A 452 -43.10 -93.01 -91.16
C GLU A 452 -43.87 -91.70 -90.87
N SER A 453 -45.20 -91.65 -91.05
CA SER A 453 -45.98 -90.42 -90.80
C SER A 453 -46.28 -90.12 -89.32
N LEU A 454 -46.16 -91.11 -88.42
CA LEU A 454 -46.47 -90.92 -87.00
C LEU A 454 -45.24 -90.51 -86.18
N ASP A 455 -44.07 -91.10 -86.44
CA ASP A 455 -42.82 -90.76 -85.74
C ASP A 455 -42.30 -89.37 -86.15
N ASP A 456 -42.54 -88.94 -87.41
CA ASP A 456 -42.28 -87.56 -87.87
C ASP A 456 -43.16 -86.51 -87.16
N TYR A 457 -44.43 -86.84 -86.93
CA TYR A 457 -45.38 -85.99 -86.21
C TYR A 457 -45.02 -85.90 -84.71
N LEU A 458 -44.61 -87.02 -84.12
CA LEU A 458 -44.13 -87.09 -82.74
C LEU A 458 -42.86 -86.23 -82.54
N THR A 459 -41.92 -86.30 -83.48
CA THR A 459 -40.64 -85.58 -83.41
C THR A 459 -40.84 -84.06 -83.47
N ARG A 460 -41.72 -83.57 -84.35
CA ARG A 460 -42.04 -82.12 -84.45
C ARG A 460 -42.66 -81.57 -83.17
N LEU A 461 -43.61 -82.28 -82.55
CA LEU A 461 -44.23 -81.86 -81.28
C LEU A 461 -43.20 -81.76 -80.13
N ILE A 462 -42.22 -82.65 -80.11
CA ILE A 462 -41.10 -82.65 -79.15
C ILE A 462 -40.19 -81.44 -79.38
N GLU A 463 -39.84 -81.15 -80.64
CA GLU A 463 -38.98 -80.02 -81.01
C GLU A 463 -39.64 -78.64 -80.78
N GLU A 464 -40.96 -78.52 -81.02
CA GLU A 464 -41.72 -77.29 -80.75
C GLU A 464 -41.78 -77.00 -79.25
N ARG A 465 -42.12 -77.99 -78.42
CA ARG A 465 -42.09 -77.87 -76.95
C ARG A 465 -40.73 -77.43 -76.44
N ASP A 466 -39.66 -78.12 -76.87
CA ASP A 466 -38.32 -77.82 -76.39
C ASP A 466 -37.81 -76.46 -76.88
N THR A 467 -38.28 -75.99 -78.04
CA THR A 467 -37.95 -74.66 -78.55
C THR A 467 -38.66 -73.57 -77.75
N LEU A 468 -39.93 -73.76 -77.39
CA LEU A 468 -40.66 -72.83 -76.50
C LEU A 468 -40.01 -72.77 -75.11
N LEU A 469 -39.68 -73.90 -74.50
CA LEU A 469 -38.98 -73.94 -73.19
C LEU A 469 -37.58 -73.31 -73.26
N ARG A 470 -36.84 -73.48 -74.37
CA ARG A 470 -35.53 -72.83 -74.59
C ARG A 470 -35.60 -71.30 -74.69
N THR A 471 -36.76 -70.70 -74.96
CA THR A 471 -36.89 -69.22 -74.95
C THR A 471 -36.84 -68.62 -73.55
N GLY A 472 -37.09 -69.41 -72.49
CA GLY A 472 -37.16 -68.94 -71.10
C GLY A 472 -38.39 -68.08 -70.77
N VAL A 473 -39.34 -67.93 -71.70
CA VAL A 473 -40.60 -67.18 -71.49
C VAL A 473 -41.74 -68.08 -71.00
N TYR A 474 -41.68 -69.39 -71.27
CA TYR A 474 -42.69 -70.38 -70.90
C TYR A 474 -42.15 -71.36 -69.86
N THR A 475 -42.97 -71.76 -68.89
CA THR A 475 -42.64 -72.79 -67.89
C THR A 475 -43.46 -74.07 -68.09
N HIS A 476 -43.13 -75.13 -67.35
CA HIS A 476 -43.84 -76.40 -67.43
C HIS A 476 -45.30 -76.33 -66.94
N GLU A 477 -45.66 -75.30 -66.15
CA GLU A 477 -47.05 -75.05 -65.73
C GLU A 477 -47.91 -74.34 -66.79
N ASP A 478 -47.32 -73.82 -67.88
CA ASP A 478 -48.08 -73.06 -68.87
C ASP A 478 -49.05 -73.92 -69.68
N ARG A 479 -50.23 -73.37 -69.93
CA ARG A 479 -51.36 -74.07 -70.58
C ARG A 479 -51.02 -74.58 -71.99
N ILE A 480 -50.10 -73.93 -72.70
CA ILE A 480 -49.62 -74.33 -74.03
C ILE A 480 -48.65 -75.52 -73.93
N ILE A 481 -47.71 -75.49 -72.99
CA ILE A 481 -46.76 -76.59 -72.75
C ILE A 481 -47.48 -77.84 -72.22
N SER A 482 -48.41 -77.66 -71.28
CA SER A 482 -49.25 -78.74 -70.74
C SER A 482 -50.11 -79.44 -71.81
N GLU A 483 -50.60 -78.67 -72.79
CA GLU A 483 -51.38 -79.20 -73.92
C GLU A 483 -50.50 -79.94 -74.94
N LEU A 484 -49.29 -79.44 -75.22
CA LEU A 484 -48.29 -80.17 -76.03
C LEU A 484 -47.89 -81.49 -75.35
N ASP A 485 -47.63 -81.50 -74.05
CA ASP A 485 -47.33 -82.73 -73.31
C ASP A 485 -48.53 -83.69 -73.26
N ARG A 486 -49.78 -83.19 -73.29
CA ARG A 486 -50.98 -84.03 -73.47
C ARG A 486 -51.00 -84.70 -74.84
N GLN A 487 -50.77 -83.95 -75.91
CA GLN A 487 -50.76 -84.47 -77.28
C GLN A 487 -49.59 -85.44 -77.54
N ILE A 488 -48.41 -85.19 -76.97
CA ILE A 488 -47.27 -86.13 -77.00
C ILE A 488 -47.63 -87.44 -76.30
N ARG A 489 -48.29 -87.41 -75.14
CA ARG A 489 -48.76 -88.61 -74.42
C ARG A 489 -49.84 -89.37 -75.20
N GLU A 490 -50.76 -88.68 -75.88
CA GLU A 490 -51.78 -89.29 -76.73
C GLU A 490 -51.20 -89.90 -78.02
N ALA A 491 -50.15 -89.31 -78.59
CA ALA A 491 -49.44 -89.86 -79.73
C ALA A 491 -48.58 -91.08 -79.35
N MET A 492 -47.91 -91.05 -78.19
CA MET A 492 -47.18 -92.21 -77.63
C MET A 492 -48.11 -93.38 -77.32
N THR A 493 -49.27 -93.13 -76.68
CA THR A 493 -50.24 -94.21 -76.40
C THR A 493 -50.90 -94.77 -77.66
N LYS A 494 -51.08 -93.96 -78.72
CA LYS A 494 -51.45 -94.49 -80.05
C LYS A 494 -50.34 -95.35 -80.66
N ARG A 495 -49.07 -94.95 -80.55
CA ARG A 495 -47.90 -95.70 -81.03
C ARG A 495 -47.80 -97.10 -80.40
N ASP A 496 -48.04 -97.20 -79.09
CA ASP A 496 -47.97 -98.47 -78.35
C ASP A 496 -49.24 -99.34 -78.50
N CYS A 497 -50.28 -98.85 -79.19
CA CYS A 497 -51.49 -99.62 -79.52
C CYS A 497 -51.43 -100.30 -80.91
N TYR A 498 -50.34 -100.10 -81.66
CA TYR A 498 -50.10 -100.65 -83.01
C TYR A 498 -48.79 -101.48 -83.09
N LYS A 499 -48.42 -102.18 -82.01
CA LYS A 499 -47.32 -103.16 -81.96
C LYS A 499 -47.83 -104.55 -81.58
#